data_AF-A0A6B3HLN5-F1
#
_entry.id   AF-A0A6B3HLN5-F1
#
_cell.length_a   1.000
_cell.length_b   1.000
_cell.length_c   1.000
_cell.angle_alpha   90.00
_cell.angle_beta   90.00
_cell.angle_gamma   90.00
#
_symmetry.space_group_name_H-M   'P 1'
#
loop_
_entity.id
_entity.type
_entity.pdbx_description
1 polymer ?
#
loop_
_entity_poly.entity_id
_entity_poly.type
_entity_poly.pdbx_seq_one_letter_code
_entity_poly.pdbx_strand_id
1 'polypeptide(L)' 'VWDYGWGGDTRVVDVHVQRLRTKIGQDRIETVRGFGYKLRG' A
#
# COMPACT_ATOMS: atom_id res chain seq x y z
N VAL A 1 13.17 -5.81 4.03
CA VAL A 1 12.08 -4.81 3.88
C VAL A 1 10.87 -5.60 3.41
N TRP A 2 10.11 -6.13 4.38
CA TRP A 2 8.94 -7.00 4.27
C TRP A 2 9.01 -8.06 3.17
N ASP A 3 9.46 -9.25 3.57
CA ASP A 3 9.50 -10.44 2.73
C ASP A 3 8.12 -10.72 2.12
N TYR A 4 8.14 -11.19 0.88
CA TYR A 4 7.06 -11.37 -0.10
C TYR A 4 5.94 -12.37 0.30
N GLY A 5 5.58 -12.42 1.57
CA GLY A 5 4.61 -13.37 2.13
C GLY A 5 3.95 -12.88 3.40
N TRP A 6 3.65 -11.59 3.54
CA TRP A 6 2.85 -11.12 4.68
C TRP A 6 1.39 -11.52 4.48
N GLY A 7 1.03 -12.70 5.00
CA GLY A 7 -0.35 -13.18 5.16
C GLY A 7 -1.08 -12.57 6.35
N GLY A 8 -0.77 -11.32 6.71
CA GLY A 8 -1.52 -10.60 7.74
C GLY A 8 -2.78 -9.93 7.17
N ASP A 9 -3.61 -9.37 8.05
CA ASP A 9 -4.88 -8.76 7.67
C ASP A 9 -4.65 -7.57 6.73
N THR A 10 -4.82 -7.81 5.42
CA THR A 10 -4.68 -6.82 4.34
C THR A 10 -5.50 -5.57 4.60
N ARG A 11 -6.60 -5.66 5.38
CA ARG A 11 -7.43 -4.51 5.73
C ARG A 11 -6.68 -3.45 6.53
N VAL A 12 -5.73 -3.86 7.38
CA VAL A 12 -4.93 -2.92 8.17
C VAL A 12 -3.99 -2.13 7.27
N VAL A 13 -3.34 -2.82 6.32
CA VAL A 13 -2.47 -2.18 5.33
C VAL A 13 -3.27 -1.21 4.46
N ASP A 14 -4.46 -1.61 3.99
CA ASP A 14 -5.32 -0.79 3.15
C ASP A 14 -5.71 0.53 3.83
N VAL A 15 -6.08 0.48 5.11
CA VAL A 15 -6.43 1.69 5.89
C VAL A 15 -5.24 2.63 6.01
N HIS A 16 -4.04 2.08 6.27
CA HIS A 16 -2.85 2.90 6.38
C HIS A 16 -2.43 3.49 5.03
N VAL A 17 -2.54 2.74 3.94
CA VAL A 17 -2.28 3.25 2.59
C VAL A 17 -3.28 4.34 2.21
N GLN A 18 -4.56 4.17 2.52
CA GLN A 18 -5.57 5.19 2.27
C GLN A 18 -5.26 6.49 3.03
N ARG A 19 -4.91 6.40 4.31
CA ARG A 19 -4.49 7.56 5.12
C ARG A 19 -3.22 8.21 4.57
N LEU A 20 -2.28 7.42 4.08
CA LEU A 20 -1.03 7.93 3.52
C LEU A 20 -1.28 8.68 2.22
N ARG A 21 -2.09 8.14 1.31
CA ARG A 21 -2.51 8.82 0.07
C ARG A 21 -3.18 10.18 0.33
N THR A 22 -3.97 10.29 1.40
CA THR A 22 -4.54 11.59 1.82
C THR A 22 -3.47 12.61 2.22
N LYS A 23 -2.33 12.16 2.76
CA LYS A 23 -1.24 13.04 3.21
C LYS A 23 -0.27 13.44 2.10
N ILE A 24 0.04 12.53 1.17
CA ILE A 24 1.13 12.73 0.20
C ILE A 24 0.66 12.87 -1.25
N GLY A 25 -0.65 12.73 -1.51
CA GLY A 25 -1.20 12.66 -2.86
C GLY A 25 -1.57 11.24 -3.26
N GLN A 26 -2.72 11.10 -3.93
CA GLN A 26 -3.29 9.80 -4.33
C GLN A 26 -2.47 9.11 -5.42
N ASP A 27 -1.80 9.91 -6.24
CA ASP A 27 -0.98 9.52 -7.39
C ASP A 27 0.41 9.00 -7.00
N ARG A 28 0.86 9.23 -5.76
CA ARG A 28 2.19 8.78 -5.29
C ARG A 28 2.25 7.30 -4.93
N ILE A 29 1.10 6.64 -4.73
CA ILE A 29 1.03 5.21 -4.37
C ILE A 29 0.16 4.45 -5.36
N GLU A 30 0.75 3.49 -6.05
CA GLU A 30 0.09 2.62 -7.02
C GLU A 30 -0.33 1.29 -6.38
N THR A 31 -1.54 0.82 -6.71
CA THR A 31 -2.01 -0.51 -6.30
C THR A 31 -1.66 -1.53 -7.38
N VAL A 32 -0.84 -2.51 -7.03
CA VAL A 32 -0.51 -3.65 -7.86
C VAL A 32 -1.41 -4.82 -7.45
N ARG A 33 -2.45 -5.08 -8.24
CA ARG A 33 -3.45 -6.11 -7.91
C ARG A 33 -2.80 -7.48 -7.77
N GLY A 34 -3.12 -8.19 -6.69
CA GLY A 34 -2.53 -9.49 -6.36
C GLY A 34 -1.15 -9.42 -5.70
N PHE A 35 -0.57 -8.22 -5.54
CA PHE A 35 0.77 -8.04 -4.94
C PHE A 35 0.77 -7.04 -3.78
N GLY A 36 0.08 -5.91 -3.89
CA GLY A 36 0.05 -4.87 -2.86
C GLY A 36 0.20 -3.46 -3.42
N TYR A 37 1.15 -2.69 -2.87
CA TYR A 37 1.31 -1.26 -3.14
C TYR A 37 2.75 -0.89 -3.47
N LYS A 38 2.94 0.07 -4.37
CA LYS A 38 4.25 0.58 -4.80
C LYS A 38 4.26 2.10 -4.78
N LEU A 39 5.38 2.70 -4.36
CA LEU A 39 5.60 4.14 -4.50
C LEU A 39 5.97 4.48 -5.95
N ARG A 40 5.35 5.52 -6.50
CA ARG A 40 5.79 6.14 -7.75
C ARG A 40 7.02 7.03 -7.46
N GLY A 41 8.10 6.79 -8.20
CA GLY A 41 9.28 7.65 -8.25
C GLY A 41 8.91 8.96 -8.93
#